data_AF-A0A286C7C6-F1
#
_entry.id   AF-A0A286C7C6-F1
#
_cell.length_a   1.000
_cell.length_b   1.000
_cell.length_c   1.000
_cell.angle_alpha   90.00
_cell.angle_beta   90.00
_cell.angle_gamma   90.00
#
_symmetry.space_group_name_H-M   'P 1'
#
loop_
_entity.id
_entity.type
_entity.pdbx_description
1 polymer ?
#
loop_
_entity_poly.entity_id
_entity_poly.type
_entity_poly.pdbx_seq_one_letter_code
_entity_poly.pdbx_strand_id
1 'polypeptide(L)'
;MAALAADRNTPMKDGELISVSVAAAVKIYAGSLVAVNASGYATPGALAATLTYLGRAEEQVDNTGADGAKSVLVRVGKTFKWLNHGADPVVQADLGKPCYIVDDQTVAKTNGNGTRSAAGTVIAIDSDGVWVAASVRGNLTATAALDFASIAAAASADLTIAVAGAAVGDAVSLGLPAAPTAGLIFQTFVSAAGIVTVRATNITAGAVDAASATYRVTVHKL
;
A
#
# COMPACT_ATOMS: atom_id res chain seq x y z
N MET A 1 18.77 19.09 -19.86
CA MET A 1 18.93 17.63 -19.74
C MET A 1 20.22 17.25 -20.46
N ALA A 2 21.23 16.75 -19.75
CA ALA A 2 22.48 16.33 -20.39
C ALA A 2 22.35 14.88 -20.87
N ALA A 3 22.61 14.62 -22.15
CA ALA A 3 22.71 13.27 -22.69
C ALA A 3 24.05 12.63 -22.27
N LEU A 4 24.11 11.31 -22.14
CA LEU A 4 25.38 10.60 -21.89
C LEU A 4 26.31 10.82 -23.10
N ALA A 5 27.49 11.39 -22.86
CA ALA A 5 28.52 11.62 -23.88
C ALA A 5 29.64 10.56 -23.85
N ALA A 6 29.58 9.62 -22.89
CA ALA A 6 30.50 8.49 -22.74
C ALA A 6 29.84 7.39 -21.90
N ASP A 7 30.43 6.19 -21.92
CA ASP A 7 30.01 5.06 -21.11
C ASP A 7 29.99 5.42 -19.62
N ARG A 8 28.89 5.06 -18.95
CA ARG A 8 28.68 5.33 -17.52
C ARG A 8 28.67 4.04 -16.73
N ASN A 9 29.64 3.89 -15.82
CA ASN A 9 29.58 2.84 -14.81
C ASN A 9 28.40 3.11 -13.87
N THR A 10 27.31 2.35 -14.02
CA THR A 10 26.08 2.50 -13.25
C THR A 10 26.07 1.47 -12.13
N PRO A 11 26.19 1.89 -10.85
CA PRO A 11 26.20 0.94 -9.74
C PRO A 11 24.82 0.28 -9.58
N MET A 12 24.83 -1.04 -9.37
CA MET A 12 23.66 -1.84 -9.03
C MET A 12 23.67 -2.18 -7.54
N LYS A 13 22.49 -2.24 -6.92
CA LYS A 13 22.28 -2.85 -5.61
C LYS A 13 21.08 -3.78 -5.71
N ASP A 14 21.15 -4.93 -5.04
CA ASP A 14 20.05 -5.91 -4.96
C ASP A 14 18.83 -5.37 -4.19
N GLY A 15 19.05 -4.34 -3.36
CA GLY A 15 17.96 -3.66 -2.63
C GLY A 15 17.43 -4.45 -1.44
N GLU A 16 17.82 -5.72 -1.26
CA GLU A 16 17.43 -6.54 -0.11
C GLU A 16 18.04 -6.06 1.21
N LEU A 17 19.29 -5.60 1.18
CA LEU A 17 19.99 -5.04 2.33
C LEU A 17 20.38 -3.59 2.04
N ILE A 18 19.81 -2.66 2.79
CA ILE A 18 20.01 -1.23 2.59
C ILE A 18 20.56 -0.58 3.85
N SER A 19 21.44 0.41 3.67
CA SER A 19 21.91 1.27 4.76
C SER A 19 21.01 2.50 4.82
N VAL A 20 20.46 2.77 6.01
CA VAL A 20 19.47 3.83 6.24
C VAL A 20 19.97 4.75 7.32
N SER A 21 19.88 6.06 7.10
CA SER A 21 20.28 7.08 8.08
C SER A 21 19.33 7.06 9.29
N VAL A 22 19.87 6.98 10.50
CA VAL A 22 19.09 6.86 11.75
C VAL A 22 18.71 8.25 12.26
N ALA A 23 17.51 8.39 12.80
CA ALA A 23 17.05 9.64 13.42
C ALA A 23 17.91 10.02 14.64
N ALA A 24 17.88 11.29 15.03
CA ALA A 24 18.59 11.81 16.20
C ALA A 24 18.07 11.17 17.49
N ALA A 25 18.97 10.95 18.44
CA ALA A 25 18.68 10.39 19.77
C ALA A 25 17.88 9.07 19.75
N VAL A 26 18.05 8.27 18.69
CA VAL A 26 17.34 7.00 18.50
C VAL A 26 18.29 5.82 18.61
N LYS A 27 17.82 4.78 19.30
CA LYS A 27 18.45 3.48 19.37
C LYS A 27 17.60 2.44 18.64
N ILE A 28 18.24 1.67 17.77
CA ILE A 28 17.68 0.54 17.03
C ILE A 28 18.42 -0.71 17.47
N TYR A 29 17.69 -1.74 17.87
CA TYR A 29 18.26 -3.02 18.30
C TYR A 29 18.40 -3.97 17.11
N ALA A 30 19.44 -4.81 17.12
CA ALA A 30 19.55 -5.88 16.14
C ALA A 30 18.32 -6.80 16.24
N GLY A 31 17.71 -7.10 15.10
CA GLY A 31 16.48 -7.91 15.03
C GLY A 31 15.18 -7.14 15.24
N SER A 32 15.21 -5.85 15.60
CA SER A 32 13.99 -5.07 15.80
C SER A 32 13.35 -4.66 14.47
N LEU A 33 12.06 -4.37 14.52
CA LEU A 33 11.31 -3.72 13.46
C LEU A 33 11.83 -2.30 13.26
N VAL A 34 12.20 -1.99 12.02
CA VAL A 34 12.62 -0.65 11.61
C VAL A 34 11.55 -0.03 10.74
N ALA A 35 11.19 1.19 11.09
CA ALA A 35 10.35 2.05 10.30
C ALA A 35 11.10 3.33 9.91
N VAL A 36 10.54 4.08 8.97
CA VAL A 36 11.04 5.38 8.54
C VAL A 36 10.03 6.44 8.97
N ASN A 37 10.53 7.50 9.60
CA ASN A 37 9.71 8.65 10.02
C ASN A 37 9.35 9.55 8.83
N ALA A 38 8.50 10.55 9.04
CA ALA A 38 8.07 11.46 7.98
C ALA A 38 9.23 12.27 7.35
N SER A 39 10.35 12.41 8.06
CA SER A 39 11.56 13.09 7.59
C SER A 39 12.52 12.17 6.82
N GLY A 40 12.19 10.89 6.67
CA GLY A 40 13.01 9.94 5.90
C GLY A 40 14.11 9.23 6.69
N TYR A 41 14.11 9.31 8.03
CA TYR A 41 15.12 8.67 8.88
C TYR A 41 14.59 7.40 9.55
N ALA A 42 15.48 6.42 9.76
CA ALA A 42 15.18 5.18 10.45
C ALA A 42 14.88 5.42 11.93
N THR A 43 13.82 4.78 12.41
CA THR A 43 13.31 4.80 13.78
C THR A 43 12.83 3.40 14.16
N PRO A 44 12.87 3.02 15.45
CA PRO A 44 12.14 1.84 15.92
C PRO A 44 10.65 1.94 15.59
N GLY A 45 9.99 0.79 15.48
CA GLY A 45 8.53 0.71 15.46
C GLY A 45 7.94 1.37 16.71
N ALA A 46 6.87 2.14 16.53
CA ALA A 46 6.17 2.81 17.63
C ALA A 46 4.71 3.08 17.25
N LEU A 47 3.90 3.44 18.26
CA LEU A 47 2.55 3.97 18.07
C LEU A 47 2.61 5.37 17.44
N ALA A 48 2.64 5.40 16.11
CA ALA A 48 2.54 6.61 15.32
C ALA A 48 1.80 6.31 14.01
N ALA A 49 1.16 7.34 13.44
CA ALA A 49 0.36 7.23 12.22
C ALA A 49 1.18 7.36 10.94
N THR A 50 2.37 7.95 11.02
CA THR A 50 3.16 8.41 9.85
C THR A 50 4.42 7.58 9.61
N LEU A 51 4.59 6.46 10.30
CA LEU A 51 5.71 5.56 10.08
C LEU A 51 5.51 4.73 8.82
N THR A 52 6.60 4.53 8.08
CA THR A 52 6.64 3.59 6.96
C THR A 52 7.46 2.38 7.38
N TYR A 53 6.84 1.20 7.45
CA TYR A 53 7.56 -0.04 7.71
C TYR A 53 8.63 -0.30 6.65
N LEU A 54 9.83 -0.66 7.08
CA LEU A 54 10.94 -0.96 6.18
C LEU A 54 11.34 -2.43 6.24
N GLY A 55 11.53 -2.97 7.44
CA GLY A 55 11.95 -4.35 7.63
C GLY A 55 12.62 -4.58 8.98
N ARG A 56 13.66 -5.42 9.01
CA ARG A 56 14.37 -5.80 10.23
C ARG A 56 15.78 -5.23 10.24
N ALA A 57 16.20 -4.68 11.37
CA ALA A 57 17.59 -4.29 11.60
C ALA A 57 18.52 -5.52 11.66
N GLU A 58 19.63 -5.49 10.92
CA GLU A 58 20.65 -6.55 10.99
C GLU A 58 21.70 -6.26 12.08
N GLU A 59 21.75 -5.04 12.59
CA GLU A 59 22.71 -4.58 13.60
C GLU A 59 22.06 -3.66 14.62
N GLN A 60 22.71 -3.49 15.77
CA GLN A 60 22.31 -2.47 16.74
C GLN A 60 23.01 -1.15 16.41
N VAL A 61 22.26 -0.06 16.38
CA VAL A 61 22.80 1.29 16.24
C VAL A 61 22.21 2.21 17.30
N ASP A 62 23.07 2.96 17.98
CA ASP A 62 22.70 3.96 18.97
C ASP A 62 23.15 5.34 18.46
N ASN A 63 22.23 6.12 17.89
CA ASN A 63 22.52 7.45 17.35
C ASN A 63 22.22 8.53 18.39
N THR A 64 23.22 8.86 19.21
CA THR A 64 23.14 9.96 20.17
C THR A 64 23.39 11.34 19.54
N GLY A 65 23.68 11.39 18.24
CA GLY A 65 23.94 12.62 17.47
C GLY A 65 22.72 13.17 16.74
N ALA A 66 22.96 14.06 15.78
CA ALA A 66 21.93 14.60 14.90
C ALA A 66 21.37 13.54 13.92
N ASP A 67 20.30 13.90 13.20
CA ASP A 67 19.71 13.04 12.17
C ASP A 67 20.76 12.63 11.13
N GLY A 68 20.88 11.33 10.88
CA GLY A 68 21.80 10.76 9.91
C GLY A 68 23.28 10.76 10.33
N ALA A 69 23.60 11.10 11.59
CA ALA A 69 24.98 10.96 12.09
C ALA A 69 25.46 9.49 12.14
N LYS A 70 24.51 8.54 12.23
CA LYS A 70 24.78 7.10 12.05
C LYS A 70 23.78 6.49 11.08
N SER A 71 24.17 5.36 10.50
CA SER A 71 23.31 4.55 9.63
C SER A 71 23.16 3.14 10.18
N VAL A 72 22.03 2.49 9.89
CA VAL A 72 21.75 1.09 10.23
C VAL A 72 21.52 0.27 8.96
N LEU A 73 22.03 -0.95 8.93
CA LEU A 73 21.70 -1.95 7.92
C LEU A 73 20.34 -2.59 8.20
N VAL A 74 19.44 -2.48 7.23
CA VAL A 74 18.07 -2.99 7.30
C VAL A 74 17.83 -3.97 6.15
N ARG A 75 17.34 -5.16 6.49
CA ARG A 75 16.86 -6.12 5.50
C ARG A 75 15.40 -5.86 5.18
N VAL A 76 15.11 -5.65 3.91
CA VAL A 76 13.79 -5.22 3.40
C VAL A 76 13.24 -6.23 2.40
N GLY A 77 11.94 -6.14 2.11
CA GLY A 77 11.29 -6.98 1.10
C GLY A 77 11.21 -8.48 1.45
N LYS A 78 11.51 -8.85 2.70
CA LYS A 78 11.39 -10.21 3.23
C LYS A 78 10.25 -10.30 4.24
N THR A 79 9.95 -11.53 4.61
CA THR A 79 9.02 -11.84 5.69
C THR A 79 9.78 -11.98 7.00
N PHE A 80 9.30 -11.31 8.04
CA PHE A 80 9.83 -11.41 9.38
C PHE A 80 8.71 -11.79 10.35
N LYS A 81 9.08 -12.49 11.42
CA LYS A 81 8.15 -12.88 12.47
C LYS A 81 8.19 -11.84 13.58
N TRP A 82 7.02 -11.34 13.97
CA TRP A 82 6.82 -10.37 15.04
C TRP A 82 5.92 -10.94 16.13
N LEU A 83 6.01 -10.39 17.33
CA LEU A 83 5.11 -10.74 18.42
C LEU A 83 3.68 -10.31 18.10
N ASN A 84 2.72 -11.11 18.58
CA ASN A 84 1.31 -10.82 18.42
C ASN A 84 0.81 -10.00 19.61
N HIS A 85 0.13 -8.89 19.34
CA HIS A 85 -0.38 -8.02 20.39
C HIS A 85 -1.51 -8.69 21.18
N GLY A 86 -1.37 -8.77 22.51
CA GLY A 86 -2.34 -9.50 23.35
C GLY A 86 -3.75 -8.91 23.37
N ALA A 87 -3.89 -7.58 23.39
CA ALA A 87 -5.20 -6.92 23.46
C ALA A 87 -5.85 -6.65 22.10
N ASP A 88 -5.12 -6.84 21.00
CA ASP A 88 -5.61 -6.66 19.63
C ASP A 88 -4.94 -7.67 18.69
N PRO A 89 -5.16 -8.97 18.93
CA PRO A 89 -4.39 -10.03 18.31
C PRO A 89 -4.75 -10.20 16.83
N VAL A 90 -3.73 -10.43 16.02
CA VAL A 90 -3.87 -10.95 14.66
C VAL A 90 -4.27 -12.43 14.77
N VAL A 91 -5.38 -12.82 14.14
CA VAL A 91 -5.87 -14.20 14.18
C VAL A 91 -5.84 -14.84 12.79
N GLN A 92 -6.13 -16.14 12.72
CA GLN A 92 -6.15 -16.90 11.45
C GLN A 92 -7.05 -16.25 10.38
N ALA A 93 -8.17 -15.64 10.80
CA ALA A 93 -9.08 -14.93 9.89
C ALA A 93 -8.47 -13.67 9.25
N ASP A 94 -7.30 -13.23 9.71
CA ASP A 94 -6.58 -12.06 9.23
C ASP A 94 -5.38 -12.42 8.35
N LEU A 95 -5.21 -13.71 8.03
CA LEU A 95 -4.29 -14.17 7.00
C LEU A 95 -4.57 -13.46 5.66
N GLY A 96 -3.53 -12.90 5.04
CA GLY A 96 -3.63 -12.11 3.81
C GLY A 96 -4.11 -10.68 3.99
N LYS A 97 -4.42 -10.24 5.22
CA LYS A 97 -4.82 -8.85 5.53
C LYS A 97 -3.65 -8.04 6.07
N PRO A 98 -3.75 -6.69 6.03
CA PRO A 98 -2.76 -5.83 6.67
C PRO A 98 -2.77 -5.97 8.20
N CYS A 99 -1.60 -5.85 8.80
CA CYS A 99 -1.42 -5.67 10.24
C CYS A 99 -0.67 -4.36 10.54
N TYR A 100 -0.66 -3.94 11.80
CA TYR A 100 -0.22 -2.60 12.21
C TYR A 100 0.85 -2.66 13.29
N ILE A 101 1.77 -1.69 13.27
CA ILE A 101 2.88 -1.58 14.20
C ILE A 101 2.34 -1.18 15.57
N VAL A 102 2.72 -1.91 16.62
CA VAL A 102 2.51 -1.49 18.01
C VAL A 102 3.80 -0.90 18.56
N ASP A 103 4.88 -1.66 18.43
CA ASP A 103 6.23 -1.30 18.88
C ASP A 103 7.27 -1.96 17.96
N ASP A 104 8.54 -1.95 18.37
CA ASP A 104 9.67 -2.46 17.61
C ASP A 104 9.80 -3.99 17.58
N GLN A 105 8.86 -4.72 18.18
CA GLN A 105 8.79 -6.19 18.12
C GLN A 105 7.36 -6.75 17.99
N THR A 106 6.32 -5.92 18.10
CA THR A 106 4.92 -6.35 18.19
C THR A 106 4.03 -5.75 17.10
N VAL A 107 3.14 -6.57 16.55
CA VAL A 107 2.11 -6.17 15.57
C VAL A 107 0.70 -6.47 16.07
N ALA A 108 -0.26 -5.68 15.60
CA ALA A 108 -1.67 -5.79 15.95
C ALA A 108 -2.58 -5.87 14.72
N LYS A 109 -3.82 -6.32 14.95
CA LYS A 109 -4.84 -6.45 13.91
C LYS A 109 -5.39 -5.11 13.42
N THR A 110 -5.62 -4.15 14.31
CA THR A 110 -6.26 -2.87 13.96
C THR A 110 -5.26 -1.71 13.99
N ASN A 111 -5.60 -0.66 13.24
CA ASN A 111 -4.82 0.58 13.20
C ASN A 111 -5.02 1.49 14.43
N GLY A 112 -5.74 1.03 15.46
CA GLY A 112 -6.00 1.80 16.67
C GLY A 112 -6.66 3.16 16.39
N ASN A 113 -7.64 3.21 15.50
CA ASN A 113 -8.30 4.43 15.04
C ASN A 113 -7.34 5.43 14.36
N GLY A 114 -6.35 4.92 13.62
CA GLY A 114 -5.37 5.73 12.89
C GLY A 114 -4.14 6.12 13.70
N THR A 115 -3.93 5.55 14.89
CA THR A 115 -2.73 5.80 15.70
C THR A 115 -1.56 4.89 15.37
N ARG A 116 -1.79 3.81 14.60
CA ARG A 116 -0.76 2.83 14.22
C ARG A 116 -0.56 2.78 12.71
N SER A 117 0.70 2.83 12.29
CA SER A 117 1.11 2.62 10.91
C SER A 117 1.04 1.15 10.51
N ALA A 118 0.86 0.89 9.20
CA ALA A 118 0.87 -0.47 8.67
C ALA A 118 2.26 -1.09 8.74
N ALA A 119 2.34 -2.33 9.23
CA ALA A 119 3.57 -3.12 9.31
C ALA A 119 3.79 -3.99 8.06
N GLY A 120 2.70 -4.43 7.42
CA GLY A 120 2.78 -5.33 6.27
C GLY A 120 1.56 -6.21 6.14
N THR A 121 1.70 -7.30 5.40
CA THR A 121 0.64 -8.30 5.20
C THR A 121 0.96 -9.58 5.95
N VAL A 122 -0.03 -10.12 6.65
CA VAL A 122 0.10 -11.37 7.40
C VAL A 122 0.13 -12.55 6.45
N ILE A 123 1.18 -13.38 6.50
CA ILE A 123 1.32 -14.56 5.62
C ILE A 123 1.33 -15.90 6.35
N ALA A 124 1.55 -15.90 7.65
CA ALA A 124 1.40 -17.06 8.52
C ALA A 124 1.25 -16.59 9.98
N ILE A 125 0.59 -17.40 10.81
CA ILE A 125 0.44 -17.16 12.24
C ILE A 125 0.88 -18.45 12.93
N ASP A 126 1.85 -18.34 13.84
CA ASP A 126 2.32 -19.41 14.71
C ASP A 126 1.90 -19.13 16.16
N SER A 127 2.09 -20.10 17.06
CA SER A 127 1.77 -19.94 18.48
C SER A 127 2.60 -18.84 19.18
N ASP A 128 3.78 -18.54 18.66
CA ASP A 128 4.77 -17.61 19.21
C ASP A 128 4.89 -16.29 18.40
N GLY A 129 4.12 -16.11 17.32
CA GLY A 129 4.16 -14.86 16.58
C GLY A 129 3.46 -14.85 15.22
N VAL A 130 3.54 -13.71 14.55
CA VAL A 130 2.89 -13.43 13.26
C VAL A 130 3.97 -13.19 12.21
N TRP A 131 3.92 -13.94 11.11
CA TRP A 131 4.79 -13.72 9.97
C TRP A 131 4.22 -12.62 9.09
N VAL A 132 4.97 -11.52 8.98
CA VAL A 132 4.59 -10.33 8.23
C VAL A 132 5.53 -10.18 7.06
N ALA A 133 4.99 -10.29 5.85
CA ALA A 133 5.69 -9.90 4.64
C ALA A 133 5.64 -8.37 4.53
N ALA A 134 6.78 -7.75 4.18
CA ALA A 134 6.78 -6.37 3.72
C ALA A 134 5.67 -6.23 2.68
N SER A 135 4.73 -5.31 2.91
CA SER A 135 3.55 -5.17 2.07
C SER A 135 4.01 -5.06 0.62
N VAL A 136 3.67 -6.06 -0.19
CA VAL A 136 3.73 -5.90 -1.64
C VAL A 136 2.80 -4.73 -1.88
N ARG A 137 3.32 -3.59 -2.35
CA ARG A 137 2.53 -2.46 -2.83
C ARG A 137 1.54 -3.03 -3.84
N GLY A 138 0.36 -3.31 -3.32
CA GLY A 138 -0.51 -4.33 -3.84
C GLY A 138 -1.62 -3.65 -4.60
N ASN A 139 -1.92 -4.18 -5.77
CA ASN A 139 -3.10 -3.77 -6.49
C ASN A 139 -4.32 -4.39 -5.80
N LEU A 140 -5.22 -3.57 -5.24
CA LEU A 140 -6.54 -4.05 -4.82
C LEU A 140 -7.38 -4.18 -6.08
N THR A 141 -8.01 -5.33 -6.30
CA THR A 141 -8.82 -5.55 -7.50
C THR A 141 -10.20 -6.03 -7.13
N ALA A 142 -11.21 -5.49 -7.80
CA ALA A 142 -12.58 -6.00 -7.73
C ALA A 142 -13.21 -6.00 -9.11
N THR A 143 -14.23 -6.83 -9.27
CA THR A 143 -14.98 -6.99 -10.51
C THR A 143 -16.47 -6.93 -10.20
N ALA A 144 -17.24 -6.21 -11.01
CA ALA A 144 -18.69 -6.18 -10.90
C ALA A 144 -19.33 -6.12 -12.29
N ALA A 145 -20.56 -6.65 -12.39
CA ALA A 145 -21.41 -6.39 -13.54
C ALA A 145 -22.04 -5.00 -13.36
N LEU A 146 -21.79 -4.10 -14.30
CA LEU A 146 -22.36 -2.76 -14.31
C LEU A 146 -23.31 -2.63 -15.50
N ASP A 147 -24.50 -2.11 -15.23
CA ASP A 147 -25.56 -1.90 -16.22
C ASP A 147 -25.89 -0.41 -16.31
N PHE A 148 -25.27 0.26 -17.29
CA PHE A 148 -25.48 1.68 -17.51
C PHE A 148 -26.73 1.85 -18.39
N ALA A 149 -27.84 2.23 -17.76
CA ALA A 149 -29.06 2.60 -18.49
C ALA A 149 -28.76 3.68 -19.56
N SER A 150 -29.64 3.77 -20.56
CA SER A 150 -29.57 4.75 -21.66
C SER A 150 -29.04 6.13 -21.22
N ILE A 151 -27.84 6.46 -21.69
CA ILE A 151 -27.15 7.71 -21.38
C ILE A 151 -27.46 8.71 -22.49
N ALA A 152 -28.07 9.83 -22.14
CA ALA A 152 -28.38 10.91 -23.09
C ALA A 152 -27.12 11.45 -23.79
N ALA A 153 -27.30 12.10 -24.93
CA ALA A 153 -26.22 12.75 -25.68
C ALA A 153 -25.46 13.75 -24.79
N ALA A 154 -24.12 13.71 -24.83
CA ALA A 154 -23.23 14.54 -24.02
C ALA A 154 -23.46 14.43 -22.49
N ALA A 155 -24.09 13.35 -22.00
CA ALA A 155 -24.31 13.10 -20.58
C ALA A 155 -23.35 12.03 -20.03
N SER A 156 -23.31 11.90 -18.70
CA SER A 156 -22.55 10.85 -18.01
C SER A 156 -23.44 10.11 -17.00
N ALA A 157 -23.12 8.85 -16.78
CA ALA A 157 -23.73 8.02 -15.75
C ALA A 157 -22.64 7.37 -14.89
N ASP A 158 -22.89 7.29 -13.58
CA ASP A 158 -21.95 6.79 -12.60
C ASP A 158 -22.50 5.51 -11.95
N LEU A 159 -21.68 4.47 -11.90
CA LEU A 159 -21.95 3.26 -11.12
C LEU A 159 -20.74 2.93 -10.26
N THR A 160 -20.90 2.09 -9.24
CA THR A 160 -19.87 1.87 -8.23
C THR A 160 -19.48 0.40 -8.10
N ILE A 161 -18.20 0.15 -7.84
CA ILE A 161 -17.65 -1.14 -7.45
C ILE A 161 -17.05 -1.01 -6.05
N ALA A 162 -17.43 -1.91 -5.14
CA ALA A 162 -16.86 -1.98 -3.80
C ALA A 162 -15.45 -2.60 -3.85
N VAL A 163 -14.46 -1.86 -3.37
CA VAL A 163 -13.06 -2.29 -3.26
C VAL A 163 -12.58 -2.05 -1.84
N ALA A 164 -12.70 -3.04 -0.97
CA ALA A 164 -12.26 -2.93 0.42
C ALA A 164 -10.79 -2.48 0.50
N GLY A 165 -10.52 -1.43 1.27
CA GLY A 165 -9.18 -0.86 1.44
C GLY A 165 -8.80 0.24 0.45
N ALA A 166 -9.64 0.55 -0.55
CA ALA A 166 -9.46 1.74 -1.39
C ALA A 166 -9.65 3.03 -0.57
N ALA A 167 -8.76 4.00 -0.74
CA ALA A 167 -8.82 5.30 -0.10
C ALA A 167 -8.96 6.40 -1.16
N VAL A 168 -9.66 7.48 -0.82
CA VAL A 168 -9.80 8.64 -1.72
C VAL A 168 -8.42 9.16 -2.09
N GLY A 169 -8.17 9.33 -3.39
CA GLY A 169 -6.87 9.73 -3.93
C GLY A 169 -5.96 8.58 -4.36
N ASP A 170 -6.29 7.32 -4.07
CA ASP A 170 -5.58 6.18 -4.67
C ASP A 170 -5.73 6.22 -6.21
N ALA A 171 -4.66 5.89 -6.92
CA ALA A 171 -4.71 5.77 -8.37
C ALA A 171 -5.51 4.51 -8.77
N VAL A 172 -6.38 4.61 -9.76
CA VAL A 172 -7.23 3.50 -10.21
C VAL A 172 -7.10 3.31 -11.71
N SER A 173 -7.05 2.06 -12.16
CA SER A 173 -7.20 1.67 -13.56
C SER A 173 -8.45 0.82 -13.77
N LEU A 174 -9.04 0.95 -14.96
CA LEU A 174 -10.25 0.22 -15.38
C LEU A 174 -9.89 -0.83 -16.43
N GLY A 175 -10.29 -2.07 -16.17
CA GLY A 175 -10.39 -3.14 -17.16
C GLY A 175 -11.79 -3.12 -17.79
N LEU A 176 -11.83 -2.82 -19.08
CA LEU A 176 -13.04 -2.80 -19.90
C LEU A 176 -13.46 -4.23 -20.29
N PRO A 177 -14.76 -4.45 -20.59
CA PRO A 177 -15.23 -5.70 -21.18
C PRO A 177 -14.61 -5.94 -22.57
N ALA A 178 -14.67 -7.18 -23.06
CA ALA A 178 -14.07 -7.57 -24.34
C ALA A 178 -14.58 -6.75 -25.55
N ALA A 179 -15.78 -6.20 -25.46
CA ALA A 179 -16.37 -5.30 -26.45
C ALA A 179 -17.05 -4.11 -25.73
N PRO A 180 -16.33 -3.01 -25.45
CA PRO A 180 -16.95 -1.82 -24.88
C PRO A 180 -17.89 -1.17 -25.89
N THR A 181 -19.04 -0.68 -25.41
CA THR A 181 -20.04 0.00 -26.23
C THR A 181 -19.43 1.22 -26.93
N ALA A 182 -19.56 1.28 -28.26
CA ALA A 182 -19.04 2.39 -29.04
C ALA A 182 -19.71 3.72 -28.65
N GLY A 183 -18.94 4.80 -28.62
CA GLY A 183 -19.46 6.13 -28.27
C GLY A 183 -19.46 6.45 -26.77
N LEU A 184 -19.04 5.50 -25.92
CA LEU A 184 -18.83 5.75 -24.49
C LEU A 184 -17.33 5.85 -24.16
N ILE A 185 -16.97 6.83 -23.34
CA ILE A 185 -15.66 6.95 -22.70
C ILE A 185 -15.83 6.63 -21.22
N PHE A 186 -14.92 5.85 -20.66
CA PHE A 186 -14.97 5.46 -19.25
C PHE A 186 -13.86 6.12 -18.44
N GLN A 187 -14.20 6.55 -17.22
CA GLN A 187 -13.27 7.09 -16.25
C GLN A 187 -13.51 6.43 -14.89
N THR A 188 -12.46 6.31 -14.08
CA THR A 188 -12.56 5.75 -12.73
C THR A 188 -11.85 6.59 -11.69
N PHE A 189 -12.42 6.63 -10.49
CA PHE A 189 -11.82 7.29 -9.33
C PHE A 189 -12.36 6.68 -8.03
N VAL A 190 -11.58 6.74 -6.95
CA VAL A 190 -12.06 6.36 -5.62
C VAL A 190 -12.94 7.50 -5.08
N SER A 191 -14.26 7.31 -5.09
CA SER A 191 -15.22 8.33 -4.70
C SER A 191 -15.43 8.41 -3.19
N ALA A 192 -15.22 7.30 -2.48
CA ALA A 192 -15.22 7.22 -1.03
C ALA A 192 -14.35 6.05 -0.56
N ALA A 193 -14.04 6.00 0.74
CA ALA A 193 -13.34 4.87 1.32
C ALA A 193 -14.08 3.56 0.99
N GLY A 194 -13.38 2.62 0.36
CA GLY A 194 -13.93 1.34 -0.07
C GLY A 194 -14.76 1.36 -1.36
N ILE A 195 -14.92 2.51 -2.03
CA ILE A 195 -15.83 2.67 -3.18
C ILE A 195 -15.08 3.27 -4.37
N VAL A 196 -15.05 2.53 -5.48
CA VAL A 196 -14.58 3.02 -6.78
C VAL A 196 -15.78 3.34 -7.65
N THR A 197 -15.84 4.55 -8.17
CA THR A 197 -16.85 4.95 -9.16
C THR A 197 -16.31 4.71 -10.56
N VAL A 198 -17.11 4.08 -11.42
CA VAL A 198 -16.94 3.97 -12.85
C VAL A 198 -17.93 4.93 -13.50
N ARG A 199 -17.41 5.96 -14.17
CA ARG A 199 -18.17 6.94 -14.94
C ARG A 199 -18.14 6.56 -16.41
N ALA A 200 -19.30 6.45 -17.03
CA ALA A 200 -19.44 6.33 -18.47
C ALA A 200 -19.96 7.67 -19.04
N THR A 201 -19.27 8.22 -20.03
CA THR A 201 -19.62 9.49 -20.69
C THR A 201 -19.96 9.23 -22.16
N ASN A 202 -21.16 9.61 -22.57
CA ASN A 202 -21.60 9.53 -23.96
C ASN A 202 -21.11 10.73 -24.75
N ILE A 203 -20.23 10.49 -25.72
CA ILE A 203 -19.65 11.54 -26.58
C ILE A 203 -20.37 11.68 -27.92
N THR A 204 -21.44 10.91 -28.14
CA THR A 204 -22.21 10.93 -29.39
C THR A 204 -23.33 11.96 -29.33
N ALA A 205 -23.91 12.26 -30.50
CA ALA A 205 -25.05 13.15 -30.64
C ALA A 205 -26.41 12.49 -30.32
N GLY A 206 -26.43 11.17 -30.04
CA GLY A 206 -27.63 10.41 -29.72
C GLY A 206 -27.54 9.75 -28.34
N ALA A 207 -28.66 9.24 -27.82
CA ALA A 207 -28.62 8.43 -26.61
C ALA A 207 -27.97 7.07 -26.91
N VAL A 208 -27.15 6.57 -25.98
CA VAL A 208 -26.47 5.27 -26.10
C VAL A 208 -26.88 4.40 -24.92
N ASP A 209 -27.37 3.21 -25.21
CA ASP A 209 -27.71 2.19 -24.22
C ASP A 209 -26.63 1.12 -24.21
N ALA A 210 -25.94 0.98 -23.06
CA ALA A 210 -24.88 0.00 -22.92
C ALA A 210 -25.43 -1.22 -22.20
N ALA A 211 -25.36 -2.38 -22.85
CA ALA A 211 -25.72 -3.64 -22.21
C ALA A 211 -24.87 -3.88 -20.95
N SER A 212 -25.49 -4.52 -19.94
CA SER A 212 -24.78 -4.97 -18.75
C SER A 212 -23.53 -5.77 -19.12
N ALA A 213 -22.39 -5.36 -18.56
CA ALA A 213 -21.10 -5.99 -18.82
C ALA A 213 -20.25 -6.03 -17.56
N THR A 214 -19.25 -6.91 -17.56
CA THR A 214 -18.34 -7.09 -16.43
C THR A 214 -17.17 -6.11 -16.53
N TYR A 215 -17.00 -5.28 -15.50
CA TYR A 215 -15.91 -4.33 -15.38
C TYR A 215 -15.00 -4.73 -14.22
N ARG A 216 -13.68 -4.60 -14.42
CA ARG A 216 -12.68 -4.84 -13.37
C ARG A 216 -12.02 -3.53 -12.99
N VAL A 217 -11.95 -3.20 -11.71
CA VAL A 217 -11.18 -2.06 -11.21
C VAL A 217 -9.93 -2.55 -10.51
N THR A 218 -8.83 -1.82 -10.70
CA THR A 218 -7.57 -2.06 -10.02
C THR A 218 -7.14 -0.78 -9.33
N VAL A 219 -7.14 -0.76 -8.01
CA VAL A 219 -6.66 0.35 -7.19
C VAL A 219 -5.20 0.08 -6.85
N HIS A 220 -4.34 1.01 -7.24
CA HIS A 220 -2.90 0.95 -7.03
C HIS A 220 -2.58 1.53 -5.66
N LYS A 221 -2.11 0.69 -4.74
CA LYS A 221 -1.64 1.16 -3.43
C LYS A 221 -0.18 1.55 -3.56
N LEU A 222 0.05 2.86 -3.51
CA LEU A 222 1.37 3.46 -3.36
C LEU A 222 1.85 3.23 -1.93
#